data_AF-A0A951CFR5-F1
#
_entry.id   AF-A0A951CFR5-F1
#
_cell.length_a   1.000
_cell.length_b   1.000
_cell.length_c   1.000
_cell.angle_alpha   90.00
_cell.angle_beta   90.00
_cell.angle_gamma   90.00
#
_symmetry.space_group_name_H-M   'P 1'
#
loop_
_entity.id
_entity.type
_entity.pdbx_description
1 polymer ?
#
loop_
_entity_poly.entity_id
_entity_poly.type
_entity_poly.pdbx_seq_one_letter_code
_entity_poly.pdbx_strand_id
1 'polypeptide(L)'
;GKFITATTRDVDKRPSPDFVKAYFHNGVIKDLKLVVHFYNTRDVLPKCAKGVDDPGFGVSCWPPPEVPKNVDQRIGNLGLTSDEEQDIVAFMKALTDGYQPQ
;
A
#
# COMPACT_ATOMS: atom_id res chain seq x y z
N GLY A 1 8.69 15.56 -0.09
CA GLY A 1 7.83 14.65 0.67
C GLY A 1 8.58 13.47 1.23
N LYS A 2 9.54 13.67 2.15
CA LYS A 2 9.93 12.60 3.07
C LYS A 2 8.97 12.66 4.26
N PHE A 3 8.52 11.50 4.72
CA PHE A 3 7.61 11.37 5.85
C PHE A 3 8.20 10.37 6.85
N ILE A 4 7.78 10.46 8.10
CA ILE A 4 8.18 9.50 9.14
C ILE A 4 7.58 8.14 8.77
N THR A 5 8.39 7.08 8.89
CA THR A 5 7.91 5.71 8.73
C THR A 5 6.91 5.39 9.85
N ALA A 6 5.65 5.17 9.48
CA ALA A 6 4.62 4.77 10.43
C ALA A 6 4.87 3.34 10.95
N THR A 7 4.45 3.07 12.18
CA THR A 7 4.42 1.70 12.73
C THR A 7 3.42 0.84 11.96
N THR A 8 3.72 -0.46 11.83
CA THR A 8 2.82 -1.46 11.26
C THR A 8 1.98 -2.19 12.31
N ARG A 9 2.20 -1.93 13.62
CA ARG A 9 1.30 -2.40 14.67
C ARG A 9 -0.08 -1.77 14.49
N ASP A 10 -1.14 -2.56 14.64
CA ASP A 10 -2.52 -2.12 14.41
C ASP A 10 -2.80 -1.58 13.01
N VAL A 11 -1.98 -1.95 12.01
CA VAL A 11 -2.12 -1.44 10.63
C VAL A 11 -3.46 -1.82 9.99
N ASP A 12 -4.07 -2.96 10.35
CA ASP A 12 -5.43 -3.33 9.89
C ASP A 12 -6.51 -3.20 10.97
N LYS A 13 -6.19 -2.64 12.16
CA LYS A 13 -7.20 -2.42 13.20
C LYS A 13 -8.26 -1.43 12.73
N ARG A 14 -9.53 -1.81 12.91
CA ARG A 14 -10.70 -1.04 12.50
C ARG A 14 -11.73 -1.00 13.63
N PRO A 15 -12.49 0.11 13.78
CA PRO A 15 -13.56 0.19 14.77
C PRO A 15 -14.76 -0.70 14.43
N SER A 16 -14.97 -1.00 13.14
CA SER A 16 -16.03 -1.89 12.64
C SER A 16 -15.60 -2.58 11.34
N PRO A 17 -16.24 -3.70 10.93
CA PRO A 17 -15.89 -4.42 9.71
C PRO A 17 -16.08 -3.62 8.41
N ASP A 18 -17.05 -2.70 8.39
CA ASP A 18 -17.40 -1.83 7.26
C ASP A 18 -16.55 -0.55 7.20
N PHE A 19 -15.72 -0.29 8.21
CA PHE A 19 -14.87 0.89 8.24
C PHE A 19 -13.80 0.84 7.13
N VAL A 20 -13.80 1.88 6.28
CA VAL A 20 -12.80 2.07 5.23
C VAL A 20 -11.56 2.75 5.82
N LYS A 21 -10.52 1.96 6.08
CA LYS A 21 -9.24 2.48 6.56
C LYS A 21 -8.51 3.23 5.44
N ALA A 22 -7.82 4.32 5.80
CA ALA A 22 -7.00 5.10 4.87
C ALA A 22 -5.51 4.92 5.19
N TYR A 23 -4.69 4.79 4.15
CA TYR A 23 -3.25 4.49 4.25
C TYR A 23 -2.40 5.57 3.56
N PHE A 24 -1.11 5.59 3.90
CA PHE A 24 -0.15 6.66 3.59
C PHE A 24 -0.50 8.01 4.24
N HIS A 25 0.43 8.96 4.16
CA HIS A 25 0.32 10.27 4.81
C HIS A 25 -0.85 11.12 4.28
N ASN A 26 -1.34 10.83 3.08
CA ASN A 26 -2.46 11.53 2.43
C ASN A 26 -3.75 10.70 2.37
N GLY A 27 -3.74 9.47 2.91
CA GLY A 27 -4.91 8.61 2.91
C GLY A 27 -5.35 8.10 1.53
N VAL A 28 -4.53 8.22 0.48
CA VAL A 28 -4.95 7.95 -0.92
C VAL A 28 -5.38 6.50 -1.14
N ILE A 29 -4.75 5.53 -0.46
CA ILE A 29 -5.08 4.11 -0.57
C ILE A 29 -6.07 3.72 0.54
N LYS A 30 -7.05 2.89 0.19
CA LYS A 30 -8.10 2.39 1.11
C LYS A 30 -8.04 0.89 1.40
N ASP A 31 -7.09 0.19 0.79
CA ASP A 31 -6.92 -1.26 0.92
C ASP A 31 -5.46 -1.59 1.30
N LEU A 32 -5.28 -2.41 2.34
CA LEU A 32 -3.96 -2.85 2.80
C LEU A 32 -3.24 -3.68 1.73
N LYS A 33 -3.98 -4.47 0.94
CA LYS A 33 -3.39 -5.22 -0.18
C LYS A 33 -2.76 -4.27 -1.19
N LEU A 34 -3.43 -3.16 -1.47
CA LEU A 34 -2.95 -2.17 -2.42
C LEU A 34 -1.72 -1.41 -1.90
N VAL A 35 -1.57 -1.26 -0.58
CA VAL A 35 -0.32 -0.75 0.02
C VAL A 35 0.85 -1.68 -0.25
N VAL A 36 0.69 -2.98 -0.04
CA VAL A 36 1.73 -3.98 -0.32
C VAL A 36 2.06 -4.00 -1.82
N HIS A 37 1.03 -4.00 -2.66
CA HIS A 37 1.19 -3.97 -4.12
C HIS A 37 1.95 -2.73 -4.59
N PHE A 38 1.71 -1.56 -3.99
CA PHE A 38 2.48 -0.35 -4.28
C PHE A 38 3.98 -0.55 -4.04
N TYR A 39 4.38 -1.11 -2.89
CA TYR A 39 5.80 -1.37 -2.64
C TYR A 39 6.41 -2.37 -3.63
N ASN A 40 5.63 -3.34 -4.10
CA ASN A 40 6.08 -4.33 -5.07
C ASN A 40 6.25 -3.75 -6.49
N THR A 41 5.33 -2.88 -6.95
CA THR A 41 5.20 -2.55 -8.38
C THR A 41 5.30 -1.07 -8.75
N ARG A 42 5.54 -0.16 -7.79
CA ARG A 42 5.61 1.31 -8.00
C ARG A 42 6.39 1.75 -9.24
N ASP A 43 7.52 1.09 -9.49
CA ASP A 43 8.49 1.45 -10.53
C ASP A 43 8.42 0.52 -11.75
N VAL A 44 7.57 -0.52 -11.70
CA VAL A 44 7.33 -1.45 -12.81
C VAL A 44 6.10 -1.06 -13.60
N LEU A 45 5.02 -0.64 -12.93
CA LEU A 45 3.81 -0.21 -13.62
C LEU A 45 3.97 1.20 -14.23
N PRO A 46 3.34 1.45 -15.40
CA PRO A 46 3.35 2.76 -16.03
C PRO A 46 2.69 3.83 -15.16
N LYS A 47 2.83 5.10 -15.56
CA LYS A 47 2.17 6.22 -14.87
C LYS A 47 0.73 6.39 -15.32
N CYS A 48 -0.17 6.61 -14.37
CA CYS A 48 -1.59 6.80 -14.66
C CYS A 48 -1.84 8.09 -15.44
N ALA A 49 -2.69 8.02 -16.48
CA ALA A 49 -3.02 9.17 -17.31
C ALA A 49 -3.94 10.16 -16.58
N LYS A 50 -4.81 9.64 -15.70
CA LYS A 50 -5.74 10.45 -14.89
C LYS A 50 -5.36 10.51 -13.40
N GLY A 51 -4.09 10.23 -13.09
CA GLY A 51 -3.63 10.23 -11.70
C GLY A 51 -4.40 9.23 -10.83
N VAL A 52 -4.97 9.69 -9.73
CA VAL A 52 -5.74 8.85 -8.78
C VAL A 52 -7.15 8.53 -9.28
N ASP A 53 -7.68 9.29 -10.24
CA ASP A 53 -9.00 9.08 -10.85
C ASP A 53 -8.93 8.11 -12.04
N ASP A 54 -7.76 7.53 -12.31
CA ASP A 54 -7.56 6.54 -13.36
C ASP A 54 -8.21 5.20 -12.94
N PRO A 55 -9.03 4.56 -13.80
CA PRO A 55 -9.58 3.24 -13.49
C PRO A 55 -8.49 2.17 -13.30
N GLY A 56 -7.28 2.43 -13.82
CA GLY A 56 -6.10 1.59 -13.62
C GLY A 56 -5.32 1.87 -12.34
N PHE A 57 -5.73 2.84 -11.51
CA PHE A 57 -5.03 3.23 -10.28
C PHE A 57 -4.78 2.01 -9.39
N GLY A 58 -3.51 1.68 -9.21
CA GLY A 58 -3.08 0.59 -8.36
C GLY A 58 -3.28 -0.82 -8.93
N VAL A 59 -3.72 -0.94 -10.18
CA VAL A 59 -3.88 -2.22 -10.89
C VAL A 59 -2.98 -2.28 -12.11
N SER A 60 -3.06 -1.27 -12.98
CA SER A 60 -2.29 -1.19 -14.23
C SER A 60 -1.37 0.02 -14.29
N CYS A 61 -1.48 0.95 -13.34
CA CYS A 61 -0.63 2.14 -13.28
C CYS A 61 -0.52 2.70 -11.85
N TRP A 62 0.47 3.56 -11.64
CA TRP A 62 0.60 4.40 -10.44
C TRP A 62 0.67 5.88 -10.80
N PRO A 63 0.10 6.79 -10.00
CA PRO A 63 0.26 8.22 -10.27
C PRO A 63 1.74 8.62 -10.13
N PRO A 64 2.18 9.70 -10.81
CA PRO A 64 3.50 10.24 -10.59
C PRO A 64 3.67 10.69 -9.12
N PRO A 65 4.89 10.62 -8.56
CA PRO A 65 5.13 11.10 -7.21
C PRO A 65 4.92 12.63 -7.15
N GLU A 66 4.26 13.09 -6.10
CA GLU A 66 4.06 14.53 -5.86
C GLU A 66 5.40 15.28 -5.75
N VAL A 67 6.43 14.64 -5.15
CA VAL A 67 7.78 15.20 -5.03
C VAL A 67 8.82 14.21 -5.58
N PRO A 68 9.27 14.36 -6.83
CA PRO A 68 10.14 13.39 -7.50
C PRO A 68 11.62 13.44 -7.04
N LYS A 69 12.07 14.56 -6.46
CA LYS A 69 13.50 14.84 -6.23
C LYS A 69 14.22 13.84 -5.30
N ASN A 70 13.51 13.27 -4.31
CA ASN A 70 14.13 12.52 -3.21
C ASN A 70 13.44 11.15 -2.98
N VAL A 71 12.92 10.53 -4.04
CA VAL A 71 12.25 9.22 -3.97
C VAL A 71 13.26 8.11 -3.66
N ASP A 72 12.95 7.25 -2.69
CA ASP A 72 13.78 6.08 -2.35
C ASP A 72 13.74 5.03 -3.46
N GLN A 73 14.91 4.67 -3.98
CA GLN A 73 15.11 3.75 -5.11
C GLN A 73 15.30 2.29 -4.69
N ARG A 74 15.22 1.97 -3.39
CA ARG A 74 15.44 0.59 -2.87
C ARG A 74 14.21 -0.31 -2.93
N ILE A 75 13.05 0.24 -3.30
CA ILE A 75 11.73 -0.40 -3.34
C ILE A 75 11.05 -0.06 -4.66
N GLY A 76 9.93 -0.72 -4.98
CA GLY A 76 9.11 -0.41 -6.17
C GLY A 76 9.24 -1.41 -7.32
N ASN A 77 10.14 -2.38 -7.21
CA ASN A 77 10.25 -3.56 -8.07
C ASN A 77 10.76 -4.74 -7.23
N LEU A 78 9.91 -5.27 -6.36
CA LEU A 78 10.33 -6.32 -5.41
C LEU A 78 10.21 -7.73 -5.99
N GLY A 79 9.51 -7.89 -7.13
CA GLY A 79 9.36 -9.18 -7.81
C GLY A 79 8.49 -10.19 -7.05
N LEU A 80 7.67 -9.72 -6.10
CA LEU A 80 6.80 -10.59 -5.32
C LEU A 80 5.68 -11.14 -6.21
N THR A 81 5.39 -12.42 -6.02
CA THR A 81 4.21 -13.08 -6.57
C THR A 81 2.94 -12.64 -5.84
N SER A 82 1.78 -12.92 -6.45
CA SER A 82 0.48 -12.65 -5.81
C SER A 82 0.33 -13.37 -4.47
N ASP A 83 0.91 -14.56 -4.32
CA ASP A 83 0.81 -15.34 -3.08
C ASP A 83 1.70 -14.75 -1.99
N GLU A 84 2.92 -14.32 -2.33
CA GLU A 84 3.79 -13.61 -1.39
C GLU A 84 3.20 -12.26 -0.93
N GLU A 85 2.53 -11.51 -1.83
CA GLU A 85 1.80 -10.30 -1.44
C GLU A 85 0.68 -10.63 -0.44
N GLN A 86 -0.05 -11.73 -0.66
CA GLN A 86 -1.12 -12.19 0.24
C GLN A 86 -0.56 -12.62 1.60
N ASP A 87 0.56 -13.33 1.63
CA ASP A 87 1.23 -13.76 2.86
C ASP A 87 1.68 -12.55 3.69
N ILE A 88 2.22 -11.50 3.04
CA ILE A 88 2.57 -10.25 3.72
C ILE A 88 1.32 -9.57 4.30
N VAL A 89 0.22 -9.51 3.53
CA VAL A 89 -1.05 -8.95 4.03
C VAL A 89 -1.56 -9.75 5.23
N ALA A 90 -1.51 -11.08 5.18
CA ALA A 90 -1.91 -11.95 6.29
C ALA A 90 -1.03 -11.71 7.53
N PHE A 91 0.29 -11.64 7.35
CA PHE A 91 1.23 -11.29 8.42
C PHE A 91 0.93 -9.92 9.03
N MET A 92 0.71 -8.89 8.21
CA MET A 92 0.39 -7.54 8.68
C MET A 92 -0.92 -7.48 9.47
N LYS A 93 -1.93 -8.27 9.10
CA LYS A 93 -3.19 -8.40 9.85
C LYS A 93 -2.98 -9.00 11.24
N ALA A 94 -2.08 -9.97 11.36
CA ALA A 94 -1.71 -10.58 12.63
C ALA A 94 -0.97 -9.61 13.58
N LEU A 95 -0.50 -8.44 13.10
CA LEU A 95 0.06 -7.37 13.94
C LEU A 95 -1.00 -6.50 14.63
N THR A 96 -2.27 -6.88 14.55
CA THR A 96 -3.37 -6.22 15.26
C THR A 96 -3.41 -6.70 16.71
N ASP A 97 -3.42 -5.77 17.64
CA ASP A 97 -3.54 -6.07 19.07
C ASP A 97 -4.81 -6.87 19.35
N GLY A 98 -4.66 -7.99 20.06
CA GLY A 98 -5.77 -8.90 20.37
C GLY A 98 -6.16 -9.84 19.23
N TYR A 99 -5.36 -9.91 18.15
CA TYR A 99 -5.57 -10.84 17.04
C TYR A 99 -5.84 -12.27 17.54
N GLN A 100 -6.90 -12.87 17.02
CA GLN A 100 -7.22 -14.28 17.18
C GLN A 100 -7.06 -14.94 15.81
N PRO A 101 -6.33 -16.06 15.69
CA PRO A 101 -6.30 -16.84 14.48
C PRO A 101 -7.71 -17.21 14.01
N GLN A 102 -7.94 -17.20 12.70
CA GLN A 102 -9.18 -17.70 12.11
C GLN A 102 -9.16 -19.22 11.97
#